data_AF-A0A2V8NZ38-F1
#
_entry.id   AF-A0A2V8NZ38-F1
#
_cell.length_a   1.000
_cell.length_b   1.000
_cell.length_c   1.000
_cell.angle_alpha   90.00
_cell.angle_beta   90.00
_cell.angle_gamma   90.00
#
_symmetry.space_group_name_H-M   'P 1'
#
loop_
_entity.id
_entity.type
_entity.pdbx_description
1 polymer ?
#
loop_
_entity_poly.entity_id
_entity_poly.type
_entity_poly.pdbx_seq_one_letter_code
_entity_poly.pdbx_strand_id
1 'polypeptide(L)'
;MNEFDFIKRLREKAQSRRHSPRVINGIGDDASVINQRANRDLIVTTDLLVEGVDFYLEAISARMLGHKALAVSLSDIAAMGARPLWSLLSIGMPAETWRN
;
A
#
# COMPACT_ATOMS: atom_id res chain seq x y z
N MET A 1 -6.07 17.91 -12.76
CA MET A 1 -5.24 17.37 -11.67
C MET A 1 -5.11 15.89 -11.95
N ASN A 2 -3.92 15.47 -12.36
CA ASN A 2 -3.62 14.05 -12.55
C ASN A 2 -3.14 13.42 -11.23
N GLU A 3 -2.79 12.14 -11.26
CA GLU A 3 -2.29 11.42 -10.09
C GLU A 3 -1.04 12.09 -9.47
N PHE A 4 -0.05 12.44 -10.29
CA PHE A 4 1.19 13.06 -9.82
C PHE A 4 0.95 14.41 -9.14
N ASP A 5 0.04 15.23 -9.66
CA ASP A 5 -0.37 16.49 -9.04
C ASP A 5 -1.00 16.25 -7.65
N PHE A 6 -1.82 15.20 -7.53
CA PHE A 6 -2.48 14.85 -6.28
C PHE A 6 -1.49 14.33 -5.23
N ILE A 7 -0.58 13.43 -5.62
CA ILE A 7 0.51 12.93 -4.76
C ILE A 7 1.38 14.08 -4.27
N LYS A 8 1.75 15.01 -5.17
CA LYS A 8 2.52 16.20 -4.81
C LYS A 8 1.81 17.03 -3.73
N ARG A 9 0.51 17.28 -3.89
CA ARG A 9 -0.31 17.99 -2.90
C ARG A 9 -0.39 17.26 -1.56
N LEU A 10 -0.47 15.94 -1.56
CA LEU A 10 -0.44 15.13 -0.33
C LEU A 10 0.92 15.22 0.37
N ARG A 11 2.02 15.15 -0.39
CA ARG A 11 3.38 15.32 0.13
C ARG A 11 3.56 16.67 0.81
N GLU A 12 3.17 17.76 0.14
CA GLU A 12 3.24 19.13 0.70
C GLU A 12 2.42 19.27 1.99
N LYS A 13 1.21 18.70 2.02
CA LYS A 13 0.37 18.66 3.24
C LYS A 13 0.96 17.82 4.36
N ALA A 14 1.63 16.71 4.06
CA ALA A 14 2.28 15.87 5.05
C ALA A 14 3.50 16.58 5.68
N GLN A 15 4.30 17.27 4.86
CA GLN A 15 5.50 18.00 5.28
C GLN A 15 5.18 19.24 6.13
N SER A 16 4.06 19.92 5.84
CA SER A 16 3.60 21.09 6.61
C SER A 16 3.01 20.74 7.99
N ARG A 17 2.85 19.45 8.31
CA ARG A 17 2.33 18.97 9.59
C ARG A 17 3.46 18.37 10.42
N ARG A 18 3.38 18.49 11.75
CA ARG A 18 4.26 17.74 12.65
C ARG A 18 3.98 16.24 12.49
N HIS A 19 4.97 15.50 11.98
CA HIS A 19 4.96 14.04 11.99
C HIS A 19 5.86 13.51 13.12
N SER A 20 5.71 12.22 13.44
CA SER A 20 6.58 11.56 14.41
C SER A 20 8.04 11.63 13.92
N PRO A 21 9.01 11.93 14.80
CA PRO A 21 10.43 11.92 14.43
C PRO A 21 10.94 10.51 14.09
N ARG A 22 10.13 9.47 14.32
CA ARG A 22 10.44 8.10 13.92
C ARG A 22 10.20 7.85 12.44
N VAL A 23 9.42 8.67 11.74
CA VAL A 23 9.26 8.52 10.29
C VAL A 23 10.52 9.09 9.63
N ILE A 24 11.39 8.20 9.15
CA ILE A 24 12.66 8.57 8.50
C ILE A 24 12.42 8.85 7.01
N ASN A 25 11.54 8.08 6.38
CA ASN A 25 11.15 8.26 4.99
C ASN A 25 9.62 8.31 4.88
N GLY A 26 9.12 9.42 4.33
CA GLY A 26 7.69 9.70 4.16
C GLY A 26 7.24 9.50 2.71
N ILE A 27 6.28 10.31 2.26
CA ILE A 27 5.72 10.21 0.90
C ILE A 27 6.79 10.52 -0.16
N GLY A 28 7.11 9.53 -1.01
CA GLY A 28 7.93 9.74 -2.20
C GLY A 28 8.93 8.65 -2.56
N ASP A 29 8.87 7.53 -1.87
CA ASP A 29 9.58 6.29 -2.17
C ASP A 29 8.55 5.15 -2.26
N ASP A 30 8.98 3.92 -2.52
CA ASP A 30 8.08 2.76 -2.66
C ASP A 30 7.34 2.42 -1.35
N ALA A 31 7.93 2.71 -0.18
CA ALA A 31 7.28 2.52 1.11
C ALA A 31 7.77 3.49 2.19
N SER A 32 6.98 3.64 3.25
CA SER A 32 7.37 4.47 4.40
C SER A 32 8.33 3.72 5.33
N VAL A 33 9.34 4.43 5.85
CA VAL A 33 10.34 3.89 6.79
C VAL A 33 10.10 4.48 8.18
N ILE A 34 9.86 3.63 9.16
CA ILE A 34 9.65 4.00 10.55
C ILE A 34 10.75 3.41 11.42
N ASN A 35 11.54 4.28 12.06
CA ASN A 35 12.54 3.87 13.03
C ASN A 35 11.88 3.20 14.24
N GLN A 36 12.31 1.97 14.51
CA GLN A 36 11.98 1.25 15.73
C GLN A 36 13.21 1.18 16.64
N ARG A 37 12.97 0.90 17.93
CA ARG A 37 14.07 0.63 18.87
C ARG A 37 14.75 -0.69 18.47
N ALA A 38 16.06 -0.81 18.70
CA ALA A 38 16.90 -1.99 18.45
C ALA A 38 17.43 -2.20 17.01
N ASN A 39 17.89 -1.13 16.35
CA ASN A 39 18.65 -1.18 15.08
C ASN A 39 17.92 -1.87 13.91
N ARG A 40 16.59 -1.77 13.87
CA ARG A 40 15.78 -2.23 12.75
C ARG A 40 14.73 -1.18 12.43
N ASP A 41 14.55 -0.91 11.15
CA ASP A 41 13.45 -0.07 10.69
C ASP A 41 12.26 -0.94 10.31
N LEU A 42 11.06 -0.40 10.54
CA LEU A 42 9.81 -0.97 10.06
C LEU A 42 9.45 -0.31 8.73
N ILE A 43 9.31 -1.13 7.70
CA ILE A 43 8.86 -0.69 6.37
C ILE A 43 7.37 -0.97 6.25
N VAL A 44 6.60 0.02 5.81
CA VAL A 44 5.15 -0.08 5.68
C VAL A 44 4.72 0.44 4.30
N THR A 45 4.05 -0.40 3.54
CA THR A 45 3.33 -0.03 2.31
C THR A 45 1.85 -0.41 2.44
N THR A 46 1.02 0.13 1.57
CA THR A 46 -0.38 -0.25 1.41
C THR A 46 -0.82 -0.03 -0.03
N ASP A 47 -1.50 -1.01 -0.60
CA ASP A 47 -2.11 -0.92 -1.93
C ASP A 47 -3.61 -1.18 -1.85
N LEU A 48 -4.34 -0.51 -2.73
CA LEU A 48 -5.76 -0.75 -2.94
C LEU A 48 -5.96 -1.16 -4.40
N LEU A 49 -6.54 -2.34 -4.62
CA LEU A 49 -6.97 -2.77 -5.94
C LEU A 49 -8.48 -2.51 -6.09
N VAL A 50 -8.86 -1.84 -7.17
CA VAL A 50 -10.23 -1.45 -7.46
C VAL A 50 -10.70 -2.13 -8.75
N GLU A 51 -11.89 -2.75 -8.71
CA GLU A 51 -12.51 -3.31 -9.90
C GLU A 51 -12.78 -2.22 -10.94
N GLY A 52 -12.53 -2.51 -12.21
CA GLY A 52 -12.62 -1.55 -13.31
C GLY A 52 -11.37 -0.70 -13.52
N VAL A 53 -10.42 -0.74 -12.59
CA VAL A 53 -9.12 -0.05 -12.66
C VAL A 53 -7.98 -1.06 -12.70
N ASP A 54 -7.87 -1.88 -11.65
CA ASP A 54 -6.77 -2.81 -11.48
C ASP A 54 -7.10 -4.23 -11.93
N PHE A 55 -8.38 -4.59 -11.92
CA PHE A 55 -8.85 -5.89 -12.33
C PHE A 55 -10.32 -5.84 -12.76
N TYR A 56 -10.79 -6.91 -13.40
CA TYR A 56 -12.19 -7.12 -13.73
C TYR A 56 -12.60 -8.51 -13.26
N LEU A 57 -13.69 -8.65 -12.48
CA LEU A 57 -14.12 -9.95 -11.93
C LEU A 57 -14.46 -10.97 -13.02
N GLU A 58 -14.89 -10.51 -14.19
CA GLU A 58 -15.15 -11.35 -15.38
C GLU A 58 -13.88 -11.97 -15.99
N ALA A 59 -12.70 -11.42 -15.69
CA ALA A 59 -11.43 -11.81 -16.32
C ALA A 59 -10.42 -12.40 -15.33
N ILE A 60 -10.68 -12.38 -14.02
CA ILE A 60 -9.75 -12.87 -12.99
C ILE A 60 -10.45 -13.80 -12.00
N SER A 61 -9.79 -14.92 -11.67
CA SER A 61 -10.27 -15.76 -10.57
C SER A 61 -9.98 -15.12 -9.21
N ALA A 62 -10.80 -15.40 -8.20
CA ALA A 62 -10.57 -14.91 -6.84
C ALA A 62 -9.17 -15.28 -6.29
N ARG A 63 -8.65 -16.47 -6.63
CA ARG A 63 -7.30 -16.89 -6.24
C ARG A 63 -6.21 -16.04 -6.87
N MET A 64 -6.34 -15.74 -8.17
CA MET A 64 -5.39 -14.87 -8.87
C MET A 64 -5.48 -13.43 -8.36
N LEU A 65 -6.68 -12.94 -8.06
CA LEU A 65 -6.87 -11.62 -7.46
C LEU A 65 -6.24 -11.54 -6.08
N GLY A 66 -6.44 -12.54 -5.22
CA GLY A 66 -5.79 -12.62 -3.91
C GLY A 66 -4.26 -12.66 -4.01
N HIS A 67 -3.71 -13.41 -4.98
CA HIS A 67 -2.28 -13.40 -5.25
C HIS A 67 -1.79 -12.01 -5.68
N LYS A 68 -2.48 -11.37 -6.64
CA LYS A 68 -2.15 -10.02 -7.10
C LYS A 68 -2.21 -9.01 -5.97
N ALA A 69 -3.26 -9.05 -5.14
CA ALA A 69 -3.46 -8.15 -4.01
C ALA A 69 -2.32 -8.18 -2.99
N LEU A 70 -1.73 -9.36 -2.75
CA LEU A 70 -0.55 -9.46 -1.90
C LEU A 70 0.74 -9.13 -2.65
N ALA A 71 0.86 -9.55 -3.92
CA ALA A 71 2.07 -9.41 -4.72
C ALA A 71 2.46 -7.96 -4.97
N VAL A 72 1.50 -7.05 -5.15
CA VAL A 72 1.77 -5.62 -5.34
C VAL A 72 2.49 -5.02 -4.13
N SER A 73 1.94 -5.17 -2.93
CA SER A 73 2.58 -4.66 -1.71
C SER A 73 3.89 -5.37 -1.39
N LEU A 74 4.01 -6.68 -1.67
CA LEU A 74 5.29 -7.38 -1.50
C LEU A 74 6.38 -6.88 -2.44
N SER A 75 6.01 -6.38 -3.63
CA SER A 75 6.94 -5.79 -4.59
C SER A 75 7.60 -4.55 -4.02
N ASP A 76 6.83 -3.64 -3.41
CA ASP A 76 7.38 -2.42 -2.77
C ASP A 76 8.33 -2.78 -1.61
N ILE A 77 7.94 -3.74 -0.77
CA ILE A 77 8.81 -4.19 0.33
C ILE A 77 10.12 -4.76 -0.20
N ALA A 78 10.08 -5.50 -1.31
CA ALA A 78 11.27 -6.02 -1.97
C ALA A 78 12.13 -4.90 -2.59
N ALA A 79 11.52 -3.89 -3.21
CA ALA A 79 12.20 -2.72 -3.76
C ALA A 79 12.97 -1.94 -2.67
N MET A 80 12.41 -1.87 -1.46
CA MET A 80 13.06 -1.29 -0.27
C MET A 80 14.14 -2.19 0.36
N GLY A 81 14.44 -3.35 -0.22
CA GLY A 81 15.43 -4.30 0.30
C GLY A 81 15.05 -4.94 1.64
N ALA A 82 13.76 -4.92 1.99
CA ALA A 82 13.26 -5.37 3.27
C ALA A 82 12.70 -6.79 3.21
N ARG A 83 12.64 -7.44 4.37
CA ARG A 83 12.03 -8.77 4.53
C ARG A 83 10.58 -8.62 4.98
N PRO A 84 9.59 -9.12 4.21
CA PRO A 84 8.19 -9.13 4.65
C PRO A 84 8.01 -9.90 5.96
N LEU A 85 7.18 -9.37 6.86
CA LEU A 85 6.91 -9.98 8.17
C LEU A 85 5.43 -10.36 8.33
N TRP A 86 4.53 -9.44 7.97
CA TRP A 86 3.09 -9.58 8.09
C TRP A 86 2.40 -8.83 6.95
N SER A 87 1.15 -9.17 6.69
CA SER A 87 0.28 -8.43 5.77
C SER A 87 -1.09 -8.22 6.43
N LEU A 88 -1.71 -7.09 6.12
CA LEU A 88 -3.12 -6.84 6.44
C LEU A 88 -3.92 -6.88 5.13
N LEU A 89 -5.14 -7.41 5.20
CA LEU A 89 -6.05 -7.46 4.07
C LEU A 89 -7.37 -6.82 4.48
N SER A 90 -7.82 -5.84 3.69
CA SER A 90 -9.15 -5.24 3.78
C SER A 90 -9.87 -5.48 2.47
N ILE A 91 -11.08 -6.02 2.53
CA ILE A 91 -11.90 -6.34 1.35
C ILE A 91 -13.22 -5.59 1.47
N GLY A 92 -13.52 -4.77 0.46
CA GLY A 92 -14.85 -4.22 0.23
C GLY A 92 -15.47 -4.93 -0.97
N MET A 93 -16.69 -5.44 -0.81
CA MET A 93 -17.45 -6.11 -1.88
C MET A 93 -18.93 -5.72 -1.78
N PRO A 94 -19.66 -5.66 -2.91
CA PRO A 94 -21.11 -5.51 -2.92
C PRO A 94 -21.80 -6.58 -2.06
N ALA A 95 -22.96 -6.23 -1.49
CA ALA A 95 -23.70 -7.11 -0.59
C ALA A 95 -24.08 -8.44 -1.27
N GLU A 96 -24.35 -8.38 -2.57
CA GLU A 96 -24.72 -9.52 -3.41
C GLU A 96 -23.56 -10.51 -3.54
N THR A 97 -22.32 -10.03 -3.53
CA THR A 97 -21.12 -10.86 -3.61
C THR A 97 -20.89 -11.66 -2.32
N TRP A 98 -21.33 -11.16 -1.16
CA TRP A 98 -21.19 -11.85 0.14
C TRP A 98 -22.19 -12.98 0.37
N ARG A 99 -23.30 -13.02 -0.37
CA ARG A 99 -24.44 -13.92 -0.09
C ARG A 99 -24.43 -15.23 -0.87
N ASN A 100 -23.40 -15.48 -1.67
CA ASN A 100 -23.21 -16.74 -2.40
C ASN A 100 -22.57 -17.82 -1.51
#